data_AF-A0A7C6ULW9-F1
#
_entry.id   AF-A0A7C6ULW9-F1
#
_cell.length_a   1.000
_cell.length_b   1.000
_cell.length_c   1.000
_cell.angle_alpha   90.00
_cell.angle_beta   90.00
_cell.angle_gamma   90.00
#
_symmetry.space_group_name_H-M   'P 1'
#
loop_
_entity.id
_entity.type
_entity.pdbx_description
1 polymer ?
#
loop_
_entity_poly.entity_id
_entity_poly.type
_entity_poly.pdbx_seq_one_letter_code
_entity_poly.pdbx_strand_id
1 'polypeptide(L)'
;MSIEKRIISFLKTYKKRTIPLSDLEQQIKENVDYSVFVSTIQGLTDKQILLPVKSHGTNGKSHPLFNTYRIIKANLRESLNSEIQSYSIMVNPEINLDTYFLLSEEEWNKDLPYIKKINSYLNKKGLPSNCVTIPERSFQLVGDEKWIDEKDGKRLLERIKLWDKLKIITNPDPLMMAVNPLRFSKTRHIHLVVENKATFYALLESIKETDFTSLIYGAGWKIASNIDRLPTQIGLAKDLQRSSTLLHILMK
;
A
#
# COMPACT_ATOMS: atom_id res chain seq x y z
N MET A 1 -24.04 18.10 0.67
CA MET A 1 -24.09 16.79 -0.03
C MET A 1 -25.48 16.64 -0.63
N SER A 2 -25.61 16.33 -1.92
CA SER A 2 -26.95 16.19 -2.56
C SER A 2 -27.71 14.99 -1.98
N ILE A 3 -29.04 15.05 -1.98
CA ILE A 3 -29.93 13.98 -1.49
C ILE A 3 -29.63 12.67 -2.21
N GLU A 4 -29.44 12.72 -3.53
CA GLU A 4 -29.08 11.56 -4.35
C GLU A 4 -27.79 10.88 -3.86
N LYS A 5 -26.72 11.64 -3.59
CA LYS A 5 -25.46 11.06 -3.07
C LYS A 5 -25.66 10.37 -1.72
N ARG A 6 -26.50 10.94 -0.85
CA ARG A 6 -26.82 10.34 0.46
C ARG A 6 -27.57 9.03 0.29
N ILE A 7 -28.60 9.00 -0.57
CA ILE A 7 -29.37 7.79 -0.87
C ILE A 7 -28.47 6.73 -1.50
N ILE A 8 -27.65 7.07 -2.50
CA ILE A 8 -26.71 6.11 -3.13
C ILE A 8 -25.75 5.53 -2.09
N SER A 9 -25.19 6.36 -1.21
CA SER A 9 -24.30 5.90 -0.14
C SER A 9 -24.99 4.91 0.79
N PHE A 10 -26.24 5.18 1.18
CA PHE A 10 -27.05 4.27 1.98
C PHE A 10 -27.37 2.97 1.24
N LEU A 11 -27.77 3.06 -0.03
CA LEU A 11 -28.08 1.91 -0.87
C LEU A 11 -26.85 1.00 -1.08
N LYS A 12 -25.63 1.54 -1.11
CA LYS A 12 -24.40 0.76 -1.21
C LYS A 12 -24.21 -0.15 0.00
N THR A 13 -24.47 0.35 1.21
CA THR A 13 -24.30 -0.41 2.46
C THR A 13 -25.52 -1.24 2.86
N TYR A 14 -26.68 -1.00 2.25
CA TYR A 14 -27.93 -1.72 2.56
C TYR A 14 -27.82 -3.22 2.23
N LYS A 15 -28.09 -4.08 3.21
CA LYS A 15 -27.84 -5.53 3.12
C LYS A 15 -28.87 -6.28 2.27
N LYS A 16 -30.13 -5.85 2.27
CA LYS A 16 -31.23 -6.55 1.57
C LYS A 16 -31.28 -6.13 0.09
N ARG A 17 -31.88 -6.99 -0.75
CA ARG A 17 -32.11 -6.70 -2.18
C ARG A 17 -33.31 -5.81 -2.44
N THR A 18 -34.14 -5.58 -1.42
CA THR A 18 -35.38 -4.82 -1.52
C THR A 18 -35.46 -3.86 -0.35
N ILE A 19 -35.90 -2.64 -0.59
CA ILE A 19 -35.95 -1.53 0.36
C ILE A 19 -37.36 -0.90 0.38
N PRO A 20 -37.97 -0.72 1.57
CA PRO A 20 -39.19 0.05 1.72
C PRO A 20 -38.98 1.54 1.44
N LEU A 21 -40.03 2.23 0.97
CA LEU A 21 -39.99 3.69 0.77
C LEU A 21 -39.66 4.44 2.08
N SER A 22 -40.16 3.95 3.21
CA SER A 22 -39.90 4.53 4.54
C SER A 22 -38.41 4.60 4.87
N ASP A 23 -37.62 3.59 4.50
CA ASP A 23 -36.18 3.56 4.76
C ASP A 23 -35.44 4.61 3.91
N LEU A 24 -35.93 4.90 2.71
CA LEU A 24 -35.42 5.96 1.83
C LEU A 24 -35.79 7.35 2.37
N GLU A 25 -37.03 7.52 2.85
CA GLU A 25 -37.51 8.76 3.48
C GLU A 25 -36.68 9.11 4.73
N GLN A 26 -36.28 8.12 5.53
CA GLN A 26 -35.39 8.31 6.69
C GLN A 26 -33.99 8.85 6.34
N GLN A 27 -33.55 8.72 5.07
CA GLN A 27 -32.25 9.28 4.65
C GLN A 27 -32.31 10.78 4.38
N ILE A 28 -33.48 11.40 4.49
CA ILE A 28 -33.69 12.81 4.23
C ILE A 28 -33.73 13.57 5.56
N LYS A 29 -33.28 14.84 5.57
CA LYS A 29 -33.43 15.71 6.74
C LYS A 29 -34.84 16.35 6.72
N GLU A 30 -35.34 16.75 7.88
CA GLU A 30 -36.72 17.28 8.07
C GLU A 30 -37.07 18.54 7.24
N ASN A 31 -36.13 19.14 6.50
CA ASN A 31 -36.32 20.39 5.74
C ASN A 31 -36.15 20.23 4.21
N VAL A 32 -36.46 19.06 3.64
CA VAL A 32 -36.39 18.85 2.19
C VAL A 32 -37.79 18.81 1.60
N ASP A 33 -38.00 19.59 0.53
CA ASP A 33 -39.23 19.54 -0.24
C ASP A 33 -39.46 18.13 -0.82
N TYR A 34 -40.66 17.60 -0.61
CA TYR A 34 -41.09 16.31 -1.13
C TYR A 34 -40.93 16.20 -2.66
N SER A 35 -41.10 17.30 -3.39
CA SER A 35 -40.89 17.32 -4.85
C SER A 35 -39.45 16.95 -5.26
N VAL A 36 -38.46 17.38 -4.46
CA VAL A 36 -37.04 17.05 -4.65
C VAL A 36 -36.78 15.59 -4.34
N PHE A 37 -37.46 15.03 -3.34
CA PHE A 37 -37.37 13.60 -3.06
C PHE A 37 -37.95 12.75 -4.19
N VAL A 38 -39.15 13.10 -4.67
CA VAL A 38 -39.80 12.40 -5.79
C VAL A 38 -38.91 12.38 -7.02
N SER A 39 -38.41 13.55 -7.46
CA SER A 39 -37.51 13.65 -8.60
C SER A 39 -36.21 12.85 -8.40
N THR A 40 -35.68 12.80 -7.18
CA THR A 40 -34.50 11.97 -6.86
C THR A 40 -34.79 10.48 -7.02
N ILE A 41 -35.90 9.97 -6.46
CA ILE A 41 -36.29 8.56 -6.59
C ILE A 41 -36.59 8.19 -8.04
N GLN A 42 -37.22 9.09 -8.78
CA GLN A 42 -37.49 8.91 -10.20
C GLN A 42 -36.20 8.82 -11.00
N GLY A 43 -35.24 9.72 -10.78
CA GLY A 43 -33.92 9.65 -11.42
C GLY A 43 -33.14 8.36 -11.09
N LEU A 44 -33.26 7.84 -9.86
CA LEU A 44 -32.69 6.54 -9.50
C LEU A 44 -33.41 5.36 -10.18
N THR A 45 -34.69 5.52 -10.48
CA THR A 45 -35.47 4.53 -11.24
C THR A 45 -35.11 4.56 -12.73
N ASP A 46 -34.90 5.75 -13.29
CA ASP A 46 -34.46 5.95 -14.67
C ASP A 46 -33.07 5.36 -14.90
N LYS A 47 -32.17 5.50 -13.92
CA LYS A 47 -30.85 4.84 -13.88
C LYS A 47 -30.91 3.33 -13.59
N GLN A 48 -32.12 2.78 -13.42
CA GLN A 48 -32.36 1.39 -13.04
C GLN A 48 -31.62 0.95 -11.76
N ILE A 49 -31.26 1.89 -10.89
CA ILE A 49 -30.68 1.62 -9.57
C ILE A 49 -31.77 1.08 -8.63
N LEU A 50 -32.98 1.63 -8.77
CA LEU A 50 -34.19 1.19 -8.07
C LEU A 50 -35.21 0.69 -9.10
N LEU A 51 -35.82 -0.47 -8.84
CA LEU A 51 -36.95 -0.97 -9.62
C LEU A 51 -38.18 -1.10 -8.72
N PRO A 52 -39.34 -0.50 -9.08
CA PRO A 52 -40.52 -0.54 -8.23
C PRO A 52 -41.12 -1.96 -8.14
N VAL A 53 -41.53 -2.34 -6.92
CA VAL A 53 -42.32 -3.56 -6.70
C VAL A 53 -43.79 -3.22 -6.84
N LYS A 54 -44.32 -3.34 -8.07
CA LYS A 54 -45.66 -2.86 -8.44
C LYS A 54 -46.79 -3.43 -7.58
N SER A 55 -46.68 -4.68 -7.14
CA SER A 55 -47.68 -5.35 -6.30
C SER A 55 -47.86 -4.73 -4.90
N HIS A 56 -46.90 -3.91 -4.43
CA HIS A 56 -46.96 -3.28 -3.12
C HIS A 56 -47.66 -1.90 -3.14
N GLY A 57 -48.16 -1.47 -4.29
CA GLY A 57 -48.86 -0.20 -4.44
C GLY A 57 -47.97 1.03 -4.22
N THR A 58 -48.62 2.17 -4.05
CA THR A 58 -47.98 3.48 -3.86
C THR A 58 -48.38 4.11 -2.53
N ASN A 59 -47.68 5.19 -2.16
CA ASN A 59 -47.88 5.91 -0.90
C ASN A 59 -49.12 6.82 -0.86
N GLY A 60 -49.93 6.84 -1.93
CA GLY A 60 -51.18 7.63 -1.99
C GLY A 60 -51.00 9.15 -2.00
N LYS A 61 -49.78 9.68 -2.16
CA LYS A 61 -49.52 11.13 -2.25
C LYS A 61 -49.81 11.66 -3.67
N SER A 62 -49.97 12.98 -3.79
CA SER A 62 -50.25 13.68 -5.08
C SER A 62 -49.24 13.33 -6.19
N HIS A 63 -47.96 13.21 -5.84
CA HIS A 63 -46.93 12.60 -6.68
C HIS A 63 -46.55 11.23 -6.07
N PRO A 64 -47.20 10.14 -6.53
CA PRO A 64 -47.10 8.85 -5.86
C PRO A 64 -45.76 8.17 -6.12
N LEU A 65 -45.17 7.65 -5.05
CA LEU A 65 -44.00 6.77 -5.10
C LEU A 65 -44.42 5.36 -4.69
N PHE A 66 -43.78 4.33 -5.25
CA PHE A 66 -44.02 2.95 -4.85
C PHE A 66 -43.58 2.70 -3.41
N ASN A 67 -44.32 1.86 -2.68
CA ASN A 67 -44.01 1.57 -1.27
C ASN A 67 -42.74 0.73 -1.10
N THR A 68 -42.23 0.11 -2.16
CA THR A 68 -41.09 -0.80 -2.10
C THR A 68 -40.33 -0.81 -3.42
N TYR A 69 -39.00 -0.84 -3.34
CA TYR A 69 -38.10 -0.91 -4.49
C TYR A 69 -37.10 -2.06 -4.36
N ARG A 70 -36.77 -2.71 -5.47
CA ARG A 70 -35.63 -3.63 -5.60
C ARG A 70 -34.37 -2.82 -5.94
N ILE A 71 -33.28 -3.12 -5.26
CA ILE A 71 -31.97 -2.47 -5.45
C ILE A 71 -31.17 -3.26 -6.48
N ILE A 72 -30.74 -2.59 -7.55
CA ILE A 72 -29.86 -3.16 -8.57
C ILE A 72 -28.42 -2.77 -8.25
N LYS A 73 -27.73 -3.65 -7.51
CA LYS A 73 -26.36 -3.43 -7.02
C LYS A 73 -25.32 -3.24 -8.14
N ALA A 74 -25.54 -3.84 -9.31
CA ALA A 74 -24.68 -3.66 -10.47
C ALA A 74 -24.67 -2.19 -10.94
N ASN A 75 -25.85 -1.60 -11.10
CA ASN A 75 -26.02 -0.21 -11.56
C ASN A 75 -25.53 0.83 -10.53
N LEU A 76 -25.55 0.49 -9.23
CA LEU A 76 -24.94 1.33 -8.19
C LEU A 76 -23.42 1.50 -8.35
N ARG A 77 -22.77 0.58 -9.05
CA ARG A 77 -21.32 0.62 -9.35
C ARG A 77 -21.01 1.10 -10.76
N GLU A 78 -22.02 1.28 -11.61
CA GLU A 78 -21.81 1.63 -13.02
C GLU A 78 -20.99 2.91 -13.18
N SER A 79 -21.28 3.95 -12.38
CA SER A 79 -20.50 5.20 -12.42
C SER A 79 -19.02 4.99 -12.10
N LEU A 80 -18.73 4.19 -11.06
CA LEU A 80 -17.36 3.87 -10.67
C LEU A 80 -16.67 3.00 -11.72
N ASN A 81 -17.36 1.99 -12.23
CA ASN A 81 -16.81 1.10 -13.25
C ASN A 81 -16.48 1.86 -14.54
N SER A 82 -17.36 2.77 -14.98
CA SER A 82 -17.13 3.65 -16.11
C SER A 82 -15.94 4.60 -15.89
N GLU A 83 -15.77 5.11 -14.68
CA GLU A 83 -14.61 5.91 -14.31
C GLU A 83 -13.31 5.09 -14.38
N ILE A 84 -13.28 3.91 -13.75
CA ILE A 84 -12.13 3.01 -13.77
C ILE A 84 -11.77 2.62 -15.21
N GLN A 85 -12.77 2.29 -16.03
CA GLN A 85 -12.56 1.95 -17.44
C GLN A 85 -11.99 3.12 -18.23
N SER A 86 -12.52 4.33 -18.03
CA SER A 86 -11.99 5.55 -18.67
C SER A 86 -10.54 5.79 -18.27
N TYR A 87 -10.20 5.65 -16.99
CA TYR A 87 -8.82 5.76 -16.52
C TYR A 87 -7.92 4.68 -17.11
N SER A 88 -8.40 3.43 -17.21
CA SER A 88 -7.61 2.30 -17.73
C SER A 88 -7.15 2.53 -19.18
N ILE A 89 -7.89 3.33 -19.96
CA ILE A 89 -7.52 3.71 -21.33
C ILE A 89 -6.48 4.84 -21.34
N MET A 90 -6.52 5.74 -20.35
CA MET A 90 -5.69 6.95 -20.31
C MET A 90 -4.35 6.77 -19.56
N VAL A 91 -4.28 5.82 -18.63
CA VAL A 91 -3.06 5.59 -17.84
C VAL A 91 -1.99 4.86 -18.65
N ASN A 92 -0.75 4.97 -18.20
CA ASN A 92 0.37 4.23 -18.74
C ASN A 92 0.07 2.72 -18.78
N PRO A 93 0.38 2.00 -19.87
CA PRO A 93 0.09 0.57 -20.01
C PRO A 93 0.68 -0.33 -18.92
N GLU A 94 1.71 0.14 -18.22
CA GLU A 94 2.32 -0.61 -17.11
C GLU A 94 1.43 -0.63 -15.85
N ILE A 95 0.45 0.27 -15.73
CA ILE A 95 -0.48 0.36 -14.60
C ILE A 95 -1.67 -0.53 -14.86
N ASN A 96 -1.85 -1.57 -14.04
CA ASN A 96 -3.05 -2.40 -14.06
C ASN A 96 -4.10 -1.87 -13.08
N LEU A 97 -5.34 -1.64 -13.54
CA LEU A 97 -6.44 -1.16 -12.71
C LEU A 97 -7.55 -2.21 -12.48
N ASP A 98 -7.37 -3.44 -12.98
CA ASP A 98 -8.43 -4.47 -12.97
C ASP A 98 -8.93 -4.80 -11.57
N THR A 99 -8.01 -4.77 -10.60
CA THR A 99 -8.35 -5.02 -9.18
C THR A 99 -9.43 -4.06 -8.67
N TYR A 100 -9.51 -2.82 -9.17
CA TYR A 100 -10.49 -1.84 -8.69
C TYR A 100 -11.94 -2.13 -9.09
N PHE A 101 -12.19 -2.98 -10.10
CA PHE A 101 -13.56 -3.44 -10.39
C PHE A 101 -14.15 -4.30 -9.26
N LEU A 102 -13.30 -4.87 -8.41
CA LEU A 102 -13.70 -5.69 -7.26
C LEU A 102 -13.66 -4.93 -5.93
N LEU A 103 -12.94 -3.80 -5.85
CA LEU A 103 -12.75 -3.02 -4.62
C LEU A 103 -13.85 -1.97 -4.40
N SER A 104 -13.89 -1.33 -3.24
CA SER A 104 -14.85 -0.26 -2.96
C SER A 104 -14.47 1.05 -3.68
N GLU A 105 -15.45 1.95 -3.83
CA GLU A 105 -15.20 3.32 -4.31
C GLU A 105 -14.26 4.09 -3.38
N GLU A 106 -14.29 3.79 -2.08
CA GLU A 106 -13.39 4.39 -1.09
C GLU A 106 -11.93 4.01 -1.37
N GLU A 107 -11.66 2.74 -1.65
CA GLU A 107 -10.31 2.28 -2.02
C GLU A 107 -9.84 2.92 -3.33
N TRP A 108 -10.73 3.07 -4.32
CA TRP A 108 -10.42 3.79 -5.56
C TRP A 108 -10.06 5.25 -5.29
N ASN A 109 -10.89 5.97 -4.55
CA ASN A 109 -10.69 7.39 -4.25
C ASN A 109 -9.45 7.64 -3.38
N LYS A 110 -9.14 6.72 -2.46
CA LYS A 110 -7.92 6.77 -1.64
C LYS A 110 -6.66 6.68 -2.51
N ASP A 111 -6.67 5.78 -3.50
CA ASP A 111 -5.48 5.45 -4.28
C ASP A 111 -5.31 6.34 -5.51
N LEU A 112 -6.40 6.84 -6.09
CA LEU A 112 -6.42 7.62 -7.34
C LEU A 112 -5.40 8.80 -7.36
N PRO A 113 -5.24 9.60 -6.29
CA PRO A 113 -4.22 10.66 -6.27
C PRO A 113 -2.80 10.12 -6.47
N TYR A 114 -2.47 8.95 -5.93
CA TYR A 114 -1.15 8.34 -6.07
C TYR A 114 -0.99 7.68 -7.45
N ILE A 115 -2.03 7.02 -7.95
CA ILE A 115 -2.05 6.47 -9.32
C ILE A 115 -1.75 7.58 -10.34
N LYS A 116 -2.33 8.77 -10.18
CA LYS A 116 -2.06 9.93 -11.05
C LYS A 116 -0.58 10.37 -11.01
N LYS A 117 0.03 10.41 -9.82
CA LYS A 117 1.45 10.73 -9.67
C LYS A 117 2.35 9.68 -10.33
N ILE A 118 2.06 8.40 -10.10
CA ILE A 118 2.77 7.27 -10.70
C ILE A 118 2.63 7.29 -12.23
N ASN A 119 1.43 7.54 -12.74
CA ASN A 119 1.18 7.69 -14.18
C ASN A 119 2.03 8.82 -14.78
N SER A 120 2.07 9.98 -14.12
CA SER A 120 2.91 11.11 -14.55
C SER A 120 4.40 10.76 -14.54
N TYR A 121 4.87 10.03 -13.52
CA TYR A 121 6.25 9.54 -13.45
C TYR A 121 6.57 8.60 -14.63
N LEU A 122 5.73 7.57 -14.85
CA LEU A 122 5.96 6.58 -15.91
C LEU A 122 5.88 7.19 -17.30
N ASN A 123 4.97 8.13 -17.55
CA ASN A 123 4.89 8.81 -18.84
C ASN A 123 6.10 9.70 -19.12
N LYS A 124 6.75 10.24 -18.07
CA LYS A 124 7.94 11.09 -18.21
C LYS A 124 9.25 10.29 -18.27
N LYS A 125 9.35 9.19 -17.52
CA LYS A 125 10.61 8.48 -17.29
C LYS A 125 10.60 7.01 -17.72
N GLY A 126 9.44 6.44 -18.00
CA GLY A 126 9.26 5.01 -18.21
C GLY A 126 9.48 4.19 -16.93
N LEU A 127 9.61 2.87 -17.09
CA LEU A 127 10.04 1.99 -16.01
C LEU A 127 11.50 2.28 -15.65
N PRO A 128 11.86 2.25 -14.36
CA PRO A 128 13.22 2.54 -13.94
C PRO A 128 14.20 1.44 -14.36
N SER A 129 15.38 1.85 -14.82
CA SER A 129 16.49 0.94 -15.14
C SER A 129 17.46 0.73 -13.97
N ASN A 130 17.56 1.70 -13.05
CA ASN A 130 18.46 1.66 -11.90
C ASN A 130 17.77 1.14 -10.63
N CYS A 131 18.53 0.40 -9.82
CA CYS A 131 18.09 -0.03 -8.49
C CYS A 131 18.28 1.09 -7.46
N VAL A 132 17.25 1.37 -6.65
CA VAL A 132 17.28 2.38 -5.58
C VAL A 132 16.57 1.87 -4.33
N THR A 133 16.80 2.53 -3.20
CA THR A 133 16.15 2.18 -1.91
C THR A 133 14.66 2.52 -1.90
N ILE A 134 13.94 1.99 -0.91
CA ILE A 134 12.51 2.29 -0.72
C ILE A 134 12.25 3.80 -0.59
N PRO A 135 12.94 4.57 0.28
CA PRO A 135 12.68 6.00 0.42
C PRO A 135 12.92 6.78 -0.88
N GLU A 136 14.01 6.47 -1.58
CA GLU A 136 14.34 7.09 -2.86
C GLU A 136 13.26 6.82 -3.91
N ARG A 137 12.78 5.57 -4.03
CA ARG A 137 11.72 5.26 -4.99
C ARG A 137 10.39 5.91 -4.60
N SER A 138 10.09 5.93 -3.32
CA SER A 138 8.88 6.58 -2.78
C SER A 138 8.86 8.07 -3.12
N PHE A 139 9.99 8.77 -2.90
CA PHE A 139 10.13 10.18 -3.28
C PHE A 139 9.99 10.40 -4.79
N GLN A 140 10.64 9.56 -5.61
CA GLN A 140 10.55 9.68 -7.06
C GLN A 140 9.12 9.51 -7.60
N LEU A 141 8.34 8.60 -7.01
CA LEU A 141 6.99 8.30 -7.48
C LEU A 141 5.97 9.35 -7.03
N VAL A 142 6.04 9.77 -5.75
CA VAL A 142 4.95 10.55 -5.15
C VAL A 142 5.39 11.81 -4.39
N GLY A 143 6.69 12.06 -4.27
CA GLY A 143 7.28 13.20 -3.56
C GLY A 143 7.31 13.03 -2.03
N ASP A 144 7.12 11.81 -1.53
CA ASP A 144 7.06 11.49 -0.10
C ASP A 144 7.87 10.22 0.17
N GLU A 145 9.02 10.37 0.84
CA GLU A 145 9.95 9.27 1.15
C GLU A 145 9.32 8.15 1.97
N LYS A 146 8.36 8.50 2.83
CA LYS A 146 7.73 7.57 3.77
C LYS A 146 6.51 6.87 3.17
N TRP A 147 6.07 7.25 1.98
CA TRP A 147 4.81 6.75 1.45
C TRP A 147 4.77 5.23 1.23
N ILE A 148 5.84 4.64 0.68
CA ILE A 148 5.89 3.17 0.48
C ILE A 148 5.86 2.42 1.81
N ASP A 149 6.65 2.84 2.81
CA ASP A 149 6.84 2.13 4.07
C ASP A 149 5.77 2.44 5.13
N GLU A 150 5.29 3.68 5.22
CA GLU A 150 4.42 4.14 6.32
C GLU A 150 2.99 4.50 5.87
N LYS A 151 2.71 4.63 4.56
CA LYS A 151 1.42 5.15 4.06
C LYS A 151 0.74 4.25 3.02
N ASP A 152 0.81 2.93 3.23
CA ASP A 152 0.22 1.91 2.35
C ASP A 152 0.74 1.89 0.89
N GLY A 153 1.82 2.63 0.58
CA GLY A 153 2.28 2.75 -0.81
C GLY A 153 2.71 1.42 -1.42
N LYS A 154 3.35 0.53 -0.64
CA LYS A 154 3.66 -0.82 -1.08
C LYS A 154 2.41 -1.58 -1.54
N ARG A 155 1.34 -1.56 -0.74
CA ARG A 155 0.08 -2.27 -1.06
C ARG A 155 -0.56 -1.73 -2.33
N LEU A 156 -0.48 -0.42 -2.57
CA LEU A 156 -0.95 0.18 -3.82
C LEU A 156 -0.10 -0.31 -5.00
N LEU A 157 1.22 -0.30 -4.88
CA LEU A 157 2.13 -0.74 -5.94
C LEU A 157 1.95 -2.22 -6.33
N GLU A 158 1.71 -3.09 -5.35
CA GLU A 158 1.37 -4.50 -5.58
C GLU A 158 0.03 -4.65 -6.29
N ARG A 159 -0.97 -3.86 -5.88
CA ARG A 159 -2.32 -3.86 -6.44
C ARG A 159 -2.34 -3.46 -7.92
N ILE A 160 -1.54 -2.46 -8.29
CA ILE A 160 -1.42 -2.01 -9.69
C ILE A 160 -0.33 -2.73 -10.49
N LYS A 161 0.23 -3.82 -9.94
CA LYS A 161 1.22 -4.70 -10.59
C LYS A 161 2.53 -4.01 -10.99
N LEU A 162 2.96 -3.01 -10.21
CA LEU A 162 4.20 -2.28 -10.43
C LEU A 162 5.32 -2.63 -9.45
N TRP A 163 5.02 -3.20 -8.28
CA TRP A 163 6.02 -3.42 -7.22
C TRP A 163 7.34 -4.04 -7.74
N ASP A 164 7.26 -5.17 -8.43
CA ASP A 164 8.44 -5.89 -8.93
C ASP A 164 9.14 -5.20 -10.11
N LYS A 165 8.46 -4.26 -10.78
CA LYS A 165 9.00 -3.51 -11.93
C LYS A 165 9.79 -2.27 -11.50
N LEU A 166 9.67 -1.85 -10.24
CA LEU A 166 10.24 -0.59 -9.75
C LEU A 166 11.70 -0.67 -9.27
N LYS A 167 12.36 -1.83 -9.41
CA LYS A 167 13.79 -2.00 -9.07
C LYS A 167 14.12 -1.44 -7.68
N ILE A 168 13.32 -1.84 -6.69
CA ILE A 168 13.51 -1.44 -5.29
C ILE A 168 14.46 -2.44 -4.63
N ILE A 169 15.55 -1.95 -4.05
CA ILE A 169 16.48 -2.76 -3.28
C ILE A 169 16.35 -2.47 -1.79
N THR A 170 16.51 -3.50 -0.98
CA THR A 170 16.71 -3.36 0.46
C THR A 170 18.19 -3.26 0.73
N ASN A 171 18.61 -2.12 1.29
CA ASN A 171 19.93 -2.01 1.89
C ASN A 171 19.75 -2.33 3.38
N PRO A 172 20.29 -3.45 3.88
CA PRO A 172 20.30 -3.69 5.31
C PRO A 172 21.18 -2.62 5.98
N ASP A 173 20.80 -2.21 7.19
CA ASP A 173 21.63 -1.32 8.01
C ASP A 173 23.06 -1.88 8.10
N PRO A 174 24.11 -1.04 8.06
CA PRO A 174 25.47 -1.52 8.25
C PRO A 174 25.62 -2.23 9.60
N LEU A 175 26.55 -3.20 9.64
CA LEU A 175 26.84 -3.94 10.86
C LEU A 175 27.50 -3.01 11.88
N MET A 176 26.91 -2.87 13.07
CA MET A 176 27.57 -2.17 14.17
C MET A 176 28.63 -3.10 14.78
N MET A 177 29.89 -2.78 14.50
CA MET A 177 31.05 -3.59 14.87
C MET A 177 32.20 -2.70 15.34
N ALA A 178 32.89 -3.14 16.38
CA ALA A 178 34.19 -2.63 16.78
C ALA A 178 35.26 -3.69 16.56
N VAL A 179 36.48 -3.26 16.27
CA VAL A 179 37.63 -4.14 16.03
C VAL A 179 38.75 -3.80 16.99
N ASN A 180 39.53 -4.81 17.38
CA ASN A 180 40.76 -4.65 18.14
C ASN A 180 41.97 -4.86 17.20
N PRO A 181 42.62 -3.79 16.71
CA PRO A 181 43.73 -3.90 15.77
C PRO A 181 44.92 -4.69 16.32
N LEU A 182 45.12 -4.73 17.64
CA LEU A 182 46.21 -5.48 18.29
C LEU A 182 46.08 -7.00 18.07
N ARG A 183 44.91 -7.47 17.65
CA ARG A 183 44.62 -8.88 17.40
C ARG A 183 44.78 -9.28 15.93
N PHE A 184 45.04 -8.35 15.02
CA PHE A 184 45.08 -8.66 13.58
C PHE A 184 46.27 -9.52 13.16
N SER A 185 47.38 -9.47 13.90
CA SER A 185 48.57 -10.31 13.64
C SER A 185 48.48 -11.71 14.25
N LYS A 186 47.36 -12.04 14.92
CA LYS A 186 47.18 -13.35 15.57
C LYS A 186 46.67 -14.38 14.57
N THR A 187 47.06 -15.65 14.78
CA THR A 187 46.64 -16.78 13.94
C THR A 187 45.22 -17.26 14.22
N ARG A 188 44.64 -16.85 15.36
CA ARG A 188 43.27 -17.16 15.75
C ARG A 188 42.54 -15.86 16.07
N HIS A 189 41.36 -15.69 15.47
CA HIS A 189 40.46 -14.58 15.72
C HIS A 189 39.24 -15.04 16.52
N ILE A 190 38.84 -14.23 17.50
CA ILE A 190 37.67 -14.48 18.34
C ILE A 190 36.72 -13.29 18.13
N HIS A 191 35.48 -13.57 17.74
CA HIS A 191 34.48 -12.56 17.45
C HIS A 191 33.36 -12.70 18.48
N LEU A 192 33.15 -11.66 19.29
CA LEU A 192 32.08 -11.64 20.29
C LEU A 192 30.85 -10.96 19.70
N VAL A 193 29.71 -11.65 19.74
CA VAL A 193 28.40 -11.10 19.36
C VAL A 193 27.59 -10.85 20.63
N VAL A 194 27.03 -9.65 20.76
CA VAL A 194 26.17 -9.27 21.89
C VAL A 194 24.83 -8.75 21.41
N GLU A 195 23.74 -9.24 21.98
CA GLU A 195 22.38 -8.85 21.57
C GLU A 195 21.90 -7.54 22.20
N ASN A 196 22.48 -7.16 23.34
CA ASN A 196 22.06 -5.99 24.09
C ASN A 196 22.96 -4.79 23.76
N LYS A 197 22.34 -3.66 23.37
CA LYS A 197 23.06 -2.45 22.96
C LYS A 197 23.85 -1.82 24.12
N ALA A 198 23.35 -1.89 25.35
CA ALA A 198 24.07 -1.41 26.52
C ALA A 198 25.30 -2.28 26.80
N THR A 199 25.18 -3.61 26.67
CA THR A 199 26.33 -4.54 26.78
C THR A 199 27.38 -4.26 25.71
N PHE A 200 26.97 -3.95 24.47
CA PHE A 200 27.91 -3.55 23.42
C PHE A 200 28.73 -2.33 23.83
N TYR A 201 28.10 -1.26 24.32
CA TYR A 201 28.83 -0.06 24.72
C TYR A 201 29.70 -0.29 25.95
N ALA A 202 29.25 -1.09 26.93
CA ALA A 202 30.05 -1.42 28.10
C ALA A 202 31.35 -2.18 27.74
N LEU A 203 31.27 -3.11 26.78
CA LEU A 203 32.43 -3.88 26.32
C LEU A 203 33.28 -3.12 25.30
N LEU A 204 32.74 -2.09 24.64
CA LEU A 204 33.46 -1.28 23.67
C LEU A 204 34.70 -0.61 24.29
N GLU A 205 34.57 -0.13 25.52
CA GLU A 205 35.67 0.53 26.24
C GLU A 205 36.81 -0.43 26.59
N SER A 206 36.47 -1.70 26.84
CA SER A 206 37.40 -2.73 27.30
C SER A 206 37.89 -3.68 26.20
N ILE A 207 37.50 -3.44 24.94
CA ILE A 207 37.82 -4.37 23.83
C ILE A 207 39.33 -4.55 23.64
N LYS A 208 40.13 -3.53 23.96
CA LYS A 208 41.60 -3.54 23.82
C LYS A 208 42.27 -4.51 24.78
N GLU A 209 41.69 -4.68 25.97
CA GLU A 209 42.16 -5.57 27.04
C GLU A 209 41.68 -7.02 26.86
N THR A 210 40.80 -7.29 25.90
CA THR A 210 40.28 -8.64 25.63
C THR A 210 41.06 -9.37 24.53
N ASP A 211 40.87 -10.68 24.45
CA ASP A 211 41.34 -11.51 23.33
C ASP A 211 40.44 -11.40 22.08
N PHE A 212 39.36 -10.63 22.13
CA PHE A 212 38.41 -10.49 21.02
C PHE A 212 39.01 -9.64 19.89
N THR A 213 38.96 -10.18 18.68
CA THR A 213 39.31 -9.47 17.44
C THR A 213 38.22 -8.48 17.04
N SER A 214 36.95 -8.83 17.27
CA SER A 214 35.84 -7.92 17.06
C SER A 214 34.73 -8.11 18.10
N LEU A 215 34.02 -7.02 18.36
CA LEU A 215 32.78 -6.98 19.12
C LEU A 215 31.67 -6.54 18.15
N ILE A 216 30.60 -7.31 18.06
CA ILE A 216 29.51 -7.13 17.09
C ILE A 216 28.19 -7.01 17.84
N TYR A 217 27.38 -6.02 17.48
CA TYR A 217 26.02 -5.93 18.00
C TYR A 217 25.06 -6.77 17.17
N GLY A 218 24.57 -7.86 17.76
CA GLY A 218 23.58 -8.76 17.19
C GLY A 218 22.16 -8.32 17.46
N ALA A 219 21.64 -7.36 16.70
CA ALA A 219 20.21 -7.01 16.74
C ALA A 219 19.38 -8.00 15.90
N GLY A 220 19.20 -9.23 16.38
CA GLY A 220 18.43 -10.27 15.68
C GLY A 220 19.04 -10.66 14.33
N TRP A 221 18.22 -10.74 13.27
CA TRP A 221 18.63 -11.16 11.92
C TRP A 221 19.62 -10.22 11.20
N LYS A 222 19.98 -9.08 11.80
CA LYS A 222 20.84 -8.06 11.18
C LYS A 222 22.25 -8.56 10.83
N ILE A 223 22.80 -9.53 11.58
CA ILE A 223 24.11 -10.12 11.28
C ILE A 223 24.00 -10.99 10.03
N ALA A 224 23.03 -11.91 10.00
CA ALA A 224 22.82 -12.81 8.87
C ALA A 224 22.53 -12.05 7.56
N SER A 225 21.78 -10.95 7.62
CA SER A 225 21.49 -10.13 6.44
C SER A 225 22.66 -9.26 5.96
N ASN A 226 23.72 -9.09 6.76
CA ASN A 226 24.87 -8.24 6.43
C ASN A 226 26.17 -9.00 6.17
N ILE A 227 26.27 -10.27 6.55
CA ILE A 227 27.54 -11.00 6.49
C ILE A 227 28.11 -11.03 5.07
N ASP A 228 27.26 -11.18 4.06
CA ASP A 228 27.65 -11.14 2.64
C ASP A 228 28.13 -9.75 2.18
N ARG A 229 27.76 -8.69 2.90
CA ARG A 229 28.21 -7.31 2.64
C ARG A 229 29.48 -6.93 3.40
N LEU A 230 29.90 -7.72 4.38
CA LEU A 230 31.11 -7.45 5.18
C LEU A 230 32.35 -7.18 4.31
N PRO A 231 32.63 -7.95 3.24
CA PRO A 231 33.75 -7.66 2.34
C PRO A 231 33.70 -6.26 1.73
N THR A 232 32.51 -5.81 1.32
CA THR A 232 32.32 -4.45 0.78
C THR A 232 32.52 -3.40 1.87
N GLN A 233 32.05 -3.66 3.09
CA GLN A 233 32.21 -2.75 4.23
C GLN A 233 33.68 -2.56 4.65
N ILE A 234 34.51 -3.58 4.49
CA ILE A 234 35.95 -3.52 4.79
C ILE A 234 36.82 -3.25 3.54
N GLY A 235 36.22 -2.96 2.39
CA GLY A 235 36.93 -2.59 1.16
C GLY A 235 37.55 -3.75 0.36
N LEU A 236 37.23 -5.00 0.69
CA LEU A 236 37.78 -6.22 0.09
C LEU A 236 36.86 -6.89 -0.94
N ALA A 237 35.78 -6.23 -1.39
CA ALA A 237 34.80 -6.81 -2.31
C ALA A 237 35.40 -7.32 -3.65
N LYS A 238 36.52 -6.73 -4.11
CA LYS A 238 37.19 -7.14 -5.36
C LYS A 238 38.09 -8.38 -5.20
N ASP A 239 38.51 -8.69 -3.97
CA ASP A 239 39.46 -9.78 -3.70
C ASP A 239 38.76 -11.13 -3.49
N LEU A 240 37.48 -11.13 -3.12
CA LEU A 240 36.69 -12.36 -2.96
C LEU A 240 36.26 -13.04 -4.27
N GLN A 241 36.19 -12.31 -5.39
CA GLN A 241 36.01 -12.94 -6.70
C GLN A 241 37.19 -13.85 -7.09
N ARG A 242 38.34 -13.72 -6.40
CA ARG A 242 39.53 -14.57 -6.60
C ARG A 242 39.69 -15.69 -5.58
N SER A 243 38.90 -15.74 -4.51
CA SER A 243 39.06 -16.74 -3.46
C SER A 243 37.71 -17.23 -2.92
N SER A 244 37.24 -18.34 -3.47
CA SER A 244 35.96 -19.00 -3.17
C SER A 244 35.94 -19.76 -1.83
N THR A 245 36.71 -19.35 -0.81
CA THR A 245 37.00 -20.25 0.34
C THR A 245 36.49 -19.74 1.69
N LEU A 246 35.95 -18.52 1.81
CA LEU A 246 35.68 -17.93 3.13
C LEU A 246 34.31 -18.25 3.77
N LEU A 247 33.36 -18.85 3.04
CA LEU A 247 32.03 -19.15 3.60
C LEU A 247 31.98 -20.37 4.55
N HIS A 248 33.06 -21.17 4.66
CA HIS A 248 33.02 -22.44 5.39
C HIS A 248 33.37 -22.35 6.89
N ILE A 249 33.75 -21.16 7.41
CA ILE A 249 34.35 -21.05 8.76
C ILE A 249 33.36 -20.57 9.84
N LEU A 250 32.16 -20.07 9.49
CA LEU A 250 31.23 -19.48 10.47
C LEU A 250 29.89 -20.24 10.62
N MET A 251 29.77 -21.44 10.05
CA MET A 251 28.56 -22.28 10.14
C MET A 251 28.77 -23.66 10.79
N LYS A 252 29.74 -23.77 11.70
CA LYS A 252 29.82 -24.88 12.66
C LYS A 252 29.89 -24.36 14.08
#